data_AF-A0A968VV49-F1
#
_entry.id   AF-A0A968VV49-F1
#
_cell.length_a   1.000
_cell.length_b   1.000
_cell.length_c   1.000
_cell.angle_alpha   90.00
_cell.angle_beta   90.00
_cell.angle_gamma   90.00
#
_symmetry.space_group_name_H-M   'P 1'
#
loop_
_entity.id
_entity.type
_entity.pdbx_description
1 polymer ?
#
loop_
_entity_poly.entity_id
_entity_poly.type
_entity_poly.pdbx_seq_one_letter_code
_entity_poly.pdbx_strand_id
1 'polypeptide(L)'
;MANCLKLSLLTLTIFCATNVLAQDDQSFVNYESIVNELKADAEDFPMPAEAELGWDEVALHGGLSIASSFIFITAPNGASGGGMLKGFEAHAGANLFSREARAELAFRSFTPEDFGKVHVDLKEIEARLIFLPVLRNKLLLRMGFGLTMRFMDIDGRRDGQSSHSEASTPSSSLIVGLERKSRAP
;
A
#
# COMPACT_ATOMS: atom_id res chain seq x y z
N MET A 1 33.34 -1.14 -2.94
CA MET A 1 32.04 -0.79 -3.57
C MET A 1 31.48 -1.89 -4.48
N ALA A 2 32.29 -2.75 -5.11
CA ALA A 2 31.79 -3.82 -6.00
C ALA A 2 31.00 -4.95 -5.29
N ASN A 3 31.24 -5.20 -3.99
CA ASN A 3 30.61 -6.32 -3.29
C ASN A 3 29.18 -6.03 -2.82
N CYS A 4 28.81 -4.75 -2.60
CA CYS A 4 27.46 -4.38 -2.18
C CYS A 4 26.45 -4.45 -3.34
N LEU A 5 26.92 -4.19 -4.57
CA LEU A 5 26.11 -4.31 -5.80
C LEU A 5 25.83 -5.79 -6.16
N LYS A 6 26.77 -6.69 -5.88
CA LYS A 6 26.59 -8.14 -6.08
C LYS A 6 25.60 -8.73 -5.08
N LEU A 7 25.61 -8.27 -3.83
CA LEU A 7 24.72 -8.76 -2.78
C LEU A 7 23.26 -8.34 -3.04
N SER A 8 23.04 -7.12 -3.54
CA SER A 8 21.71 -6.59 -3.88
C SER A 8 21.13 -7.21 -5.16
N LEU A 9 21.97 -7.61 -6.11
CA LEU A 9 21.51 -8.36 -7.29
C LEU A 9 21.10 -9.80 -6.91
N LEU A 10 21.82 -10.41 -5.96
CA LEU A 10 21.53 -11.78 -5.49
C LEU A 10 20.18 -11.83 -4.74
N THR A 11 19.88 -10.86 -3.88
CA THR A 11 18.61 -10.81 -3.15
C THR A 11 17.40 -10.52 -4.06
N LEU A 12 17.57 -9.69 -5.09
CA LEU A 12 16.51 -9.43 -6.07
C LEU A 12 16.16 -10.67 -6.90
N THR A 13 17.15 -11.51 -7.22
CA THR A 13 16.95 -12.74 -7.99
C THR A 13 16.24 -13.83 -7.17
N ILE A 14 16.49 -13.88 -5.85
CA ILE A 14 15.82 -14.81 -4.93
C ILE A 14 14.32 -14.44 -4.76
N PHE A 15 13.99 -13.15 -4.75
CA PHE A 15 12.59 -12.68 -4.63
C PHE A 15 11.75 -12.89 -5.91
N CYS A 16 12.38 -12.99 -7.08
CA CYS A 16 11.68 -13.24 -8.35
C CYS A 16 11.54 -14.74 -8.71
N ALA A 17 12.20 -15.64 -7.99
CA ALA A 17 12.22 -17.08 -8.31
C ALA A 17 11.19 -17.91 -7.53
N THR A 18 10.45 -17.34 -6.57
CA THR A 18 9.38 -18.03 -5.86
C THR A 18 8.12 -18.08 -6.72
N ASN A 19 8.11 -19.00 -7.70
CA ASN A 19 6.86 -19.56 -8.17
C ASN A 19 6.25 -20.33 -7.00
N VAL A 20 5.29 -19.71 -6.30
CA VAL A 20 4.41 -20.43 -5.38
C VAL A 20 3.56 -21.36 -6.23
N LEU A 21 4.09 -22.57 -6.46
CA LEU A 21 3.31 -23.69 -6.95
C LEU A 21 2.47 -24.16 -5.76
N ALA A 22 1.19 -23.79 -5.74
CA ALA A 22 0.23 -24.39 -4.82
C ALA A 22 0.03 -25.85 -5.26
N GLN A 23 0.84 -26.75 -4.70
CA GLN A 23 0.65 -28.18 -4.85
C GLN A 23 -0.47 -28.60 -3.90
N ASP A 24 -1.55 -29.09 -4.51
CA ASP A 24 -2.79 -29.52 -3.88
C ASP A 24 -2.56 -30.88 -3.16
N ASP A 25 -1.83 -30.85 -2.04
CA ASP A 25 -1.64 -32.02 -1.18
C ASP A 25 -2.48 -31.85 0.09
N GLN A 26 -3.58 -32.61 0.13
CA GLN A 26 -4.42 -32.83 1.30
C GLN A 26 -3.59 -33.47 2.43
N SER A 27 -3.01 -32.62 3.27
CA SER A 27 -2.40 -32.99 4.54
C SER A 27 -2.94 -32.04 5.58
N PHE A 28 -3.83 -32.53 6.44
CA PHE A 28 -4.30 -31.79 7.61
C PHE A 28 -3.10 -31.56 8.55
N VAL A 29 -2.42 -30.43 8.37
CA VAL A 29 -1.36 -29.98 9.28
C VAL A 29 -2.04 -29.59 10.59
N ASN A 30 -1.83 -30.40 11.60
CA ASN A 30 -2.46 -30.30 12.90
C ASN A 30 -2.13 -28.93 13.50
N TYR A 31 -3.13 -28.10 13.82
CA TYR A 31 -2.94 -26.73 14.33
C TYR A 31 -1.98 -26.69 15.55
N GLU A 32 -1.99 -27.76 16.36
CA GLU A 32 -1.05 -27.92 17.48
C GLU A 32 0.42 -28.02 17.07
N SER A 33 0.73 -28.60 15.90
CA SER A 33 2.10 -28.67 15.40
C SER A 33 2.63 -27.29 15.00
N ILE A 34 1.79 -26.46 14.36
CA ILE A 34 2.13 -25.08 14.02
C ILE A 34 2.31 -24.23 15.30
N VAL A 35 1.45 -24.42 16.30
CA VAL A 35 1.56 -23.70 17.58
C VAL A 35 2.79 -24.14 18.38
N ASN A 36 3.14 -25.43 18.38
CA ASN A 36 4.34 -25.91 19.06
C ASN A 36 5.62 -25.48 18.33
N GLU A 37 5.63 -25.45 17.01
CA GLU A 37 6.78 -24.99 16.24
C GLU A 37 7.00 -23.48 16.43
N LEU A 38 5.93 -22.68 16.44
CA LEU A 38 5.99 -21.24 16.77
C LEU A 38 6.41 -20.97 18.23
N LYS A 39 6.08 -21.85 19.17
CA LYS A 39 6.51 -21.74 20.57
C LYS A 39 7.96 -22.14 20.77
N ALA A 40 8.40 -23.20 20.10
CA ALA A 40 9.78 -23.68 20.18
C ALA A 40 10.77 -22.69 19.55
N ASP A 41 10.40 -22.03 18.45
CA ASP A 41 11.23 -20.98 17.83
C ASP A 41 11.25 -19.68 18.65
N ALA A 42 10.28 -19.44 19.53
CA ALA A 42 10.23 -18.23 20.36
C ALA A 42 11.13 -18.30 21.62
N GLU A 43 11.59 -19.49 22.03
CA GLU A 43 12.37 -19.67 23.27
C GLU A 43 13.89 -19.47 23.11
N ASP A 44 14.43 -19.51 21.88
CA ASP A 44 15.90 -19.55 21.66
C ASP A 44 16.51 -18.27 21.05
N PHE A 45 15.74 -17.17 21.00
CA PHE A 45 16.31 -15.88 20.63
C PHE A 45 16.93 -15.20 21.85
N PRO A 46 18.23 -14.83 21.85
CA PRO A 46 18.75 -13.90 22.84
C PRO A 46 17.90 -12.64 22.75
N MET A 47 17.20 -12.30 23.85
CA MET A 47 16.40 -11.09 23.93
C MET A 47 17.24 -9.94 23.35
N PRO A 48 16.84 -9.31 22.23
CA PRO A 48 17.49 -8.08 21.83
C PRO A 48 17.33 -7.14 23.03
N ALA A 49 18.45 -6.60 23.50
CA ALA A 49 18.49 -5.62 24.56
C ALA A 49 17.32 -4.66 24.34
N GLU A 50 16.46 -4.49 25.34
CA GLU A 50 15.27 -3.64 25.27
C GLU A 50 15.69 -2.32 24.60
N ALA A 51 15.42 -2.21 23.29
CA ALA A 51 15.54 -0.95 22.61
C ALA A 51 14.42 -0.16 23.24
N GLU A 52 14.75 0.66 24.24
CA GLU A 52 13.83 1.61 24.85
C GLU A 52 13.11 2.27 23.69
N LEU A 53 11.85 1.86 23.48
CA LEU A 53 11.01 2.35 22.40
C LEU A 53 10.74 3.80 22.77
N GLY A 54 11.66 4.67 22.36
CA GLY A 54 11.65 6.07 22.68
C GLY A 54 10.40 6.65 22.08
N TRP A 55 9.39 6.90 22.91
CA TRP A 55 8.21 7.67 22.53
C TRP A 55 8.59 9.05 21.98
N ASP A 56 9.80 9.52 22.27
CA ASP A 56 10.45 10.69 21.67
C ASP A 56 10.66 10.61 20.14
N GLU A 57 10.64 9.41 19.54
CA GLU A 57 10.77 9.25 18.08
C GLU A 57 9.44 9.20 17.33
N VAL A 58 8.32 9.15 18.06
CA VAL A 58 6.96 9.18 17.51
C VAL A 58 6.64 10.59 17.06
N ALA A 59 7.02 10.92 15.83
CA ALA A 59 6.61 12.14 15.17
C ALA A 59 5.31 11.89 14.40
N LEU A 60 4.31 12.74 14.64
CA LEU A 60 3.12 12.81 13.80
C LEU A 60 3.41 13.67 12.57
N HIS A 61 2.94 13.22 11.43
CA HIS A 61 3.03 13.98 10.19
C HIS A 61 1.69 13.94 9.45
N GLY A 62 1.44 14.98 8.68
CA GLY A 62 0.26 15.07 7.84
C GLY A 62 0.53 15.94 6.63
N GLY A 63 -0.23 15.71 5.56
CA GLY A 63 -0.04 16.40 4.32
C GLY A 63 -1.28 16.37 3.44
N LEU A 64 -1.32 17.32 2.52
CA LEU A 64 -2.29 17.39 1.44
C LEU A 64 -1.53 17.28 0.12
N SER A 65 -2.06 16.50 -0.80
CA SER A 65 -1.53 16.32 -2.15
C SER A 65 -2.64 16.33 -3.18
N ILE A 66 -2.28 16.58 -4.43
CA ILE A 66 -3.18 16.46 -5.57
C ILE A 66 -3.07 15.01 -6.05
N ALA A 67 -4.23 14.37 -6.24
CA ALA A 67 -4.34 13.01 -6.75
C ALA A 67 -4.88 13.03 -8.19
N SER A 68 -4.36 12.15 -9.03
CA SER A 68 -4.92 11.89 -10.35
C SER A 68 -4.89 10.41 -10.63
N SER A 69 -5.98 9.88 -11.19
CA SER A 69 -6.14 8.46 -11.46
C SER A 69 -6.79 8.28 -12.82
N PHE A 70 -6.27 7.35 -13.62
CA PHE A 70 -6.88 6.98 -14.90
C PHE A 70 -7.70 5.72 -14.71
N ILE A 71 -8.96 5.73 -15.12
CA ILE A 71 -9.90 4.63 -14.94
C ILE A 71 -10.61 4.26 -16.25
N PHE A 72 -10.93 2.98 -16.40
CA PHE A 72 -11.83 2.46 -17.43
C PHE A 72 -12.91 1.64 -16.74
N ILE A 73 -14.18 1.97 -17.00
CA ILE A 73 -15.33 1.37 -16.32
C ILE A 73 -16.35 0.91 -17.37
N THR A 74 -17.01 -0.20 -17.06
CA THR A 74 -18.19 -0.69 -17.77
C THR A 74 -19.32 -0.86 -16.76
N ALA A 75 -20.39 -0.08 -16.92
CA ALA A 75 -21.60 -0.15 -16.12
C ALA A 75 -22.40 -1.45 -16.43
N PRO A 76 -23.29 -1.91 -15.53
CA PRO A 76 -24.05 -3.14 -15.71
C PRO A 76 -24.94 -3.18 -16.95
N ASN A 77 -25.43 -2.02 -17.40
CA ASN A 77 -26.18 -1.88 -18.65
C ASN A 77 -25.29 -1.90 -19.92
N GLY A 78 -24.00 -2.18 -19.78
CA GLY A 78 -23.02 -2.23 -20.86
C GLY A 78 -22.59 -0.86 -21.38
N ALA A 79 -22.96 0.25 -20.73
CA ALA A 79 -22.33 1.54 -21.00
C ALA A 79 -20.88 1.50 -20.51
N SER A 80 -19.93 1.95 -21.33
CA SER A 80 -18.52 2.02 -20.95
C SER A 80 -17.98 3.43 -21.16
N GLY A 81 -16.97 3.77 -20.38
CA GLY A 81 -16.31 5.06 -20.39
C GLY A 81 -14.99 4.98 -19.65
N GLY A 82 -14.08 5.88 -19.97
CA GLY A 82 -12.80 5.96 -19.28
C GLY A 82 -12.17 7.33 -19.45
N GLY A 83 -11.37 7.68 -18.47
CA GLY A 83 -10.70 8.97 -18.44
C GLY A 83 -9.95 9.20 -17.15
N MET A 84 -9.51 10.45 -16.99
CA MET A 84 -8.65 10.85 -15.89
C MET A 84 -9.47 11.58 -14.82
N LEU A 85 -9.56 10.97 -13.66
CA LEU A 85 -10.06 11.59 -12.44
C LEU A 85 -8.98 12.46 -11.82
N LYS A 86 -9.42 13.57 -11.23
CA LYS A 86 -8.58 14.50 -10.47
C LYS A 86 -9.19 14.67 -9.09
N GLY A 87 -8.34 14.88 -8.10
CA GLY A 87 -8.81 14.94 -6.73
C GLY A 87 -7.73 15.42 -5.78
N PHE A 88 -8.02 15.25 -4.51
CA PHE A 88 -7.11 15.56 -3.42
C PHE A 88 -6.89 14.32 -2.57
N GLU A 89 -5.69 14.19 -2.06
CA GLU A 89 -5.31 13.20 -1.06
C GLU A 89 -4.96 13.94 0.23
N ALA A 90 -5.63 13.58 1.31
CA ALA A 90 -5.23 13.94 2.66
C ALA A 90 -4.59 12.72 3.30
N HIS A 91 -3.41 12.87 3.88
CA HIS A 91 -2.76 11.77 4.60
C HIS A 91 -2.25 12.23 5.95
N ALA A 92 -2.30 11.32 6.91
CA ALA A 92 -1.79 11.50 8.26
C ALA A 92 -1.11 10.21 8.70
N GLY A 93 -0.06 10.33 9.49
CA GLY A 93 0.73 9.19 9.92
C GLY A 93 1.60 9.48 11.12
N ALA A 94 2.27 8.44 11.55
CA ALA A 94 3.22 8.47 12.66
C ALA A 94 4.45 7.64 12.30
N ASN A 95 5.60 8.03 12.84
CA ASN A 95 6.76 7.15 12.89
C ASN A 95 6.48 5.97 13.84
N LEU A 96 6.79 4.76 13.39
CA LEU A 96 6.66 3.54 14.19
C LEU A 96 8.01 3.20 14.77
N PHE A 97 8.21 3.46 16.05
CA PHE A 97 9.36 3.01 16.86
C PHE A 97 10.75 3.46 16.41
N SER A 98 10.87 4.04 15.20
CA SER A 98 12.09 4.52 14.59
C SER A 98 11.77 5.60 13.56
N ARG A 99 12.73 6.45 13.22
CA ARG A 99 12.61 7.43 12.12
C ARG A 99 12.57 6.80 10.73
N GLU A 100 12.84 5.50 10.63
CA GLU A 100 12.97 4.76 9.36
C GLU A 100 11.69 4.03 8.97
N ALA A 101 10.76 3.80 9.91
CA ALA A 101 9.48 3.17 9.65
C ALA A 101 8.33 4.14 9.95
N ARG A 102 7.37 4.23 9.05
CA ARG A 102 6.18 5.08 9.17
C ARG A 102 4.92 4.28 8.87
N ALA A 103 3.86 4.53 9.64
CA ALA A 103 2.51 4.15 9.28
C ALA A 103 1.76 5.40 8.83
N GLU A 104 1.05 5.32 7.71
CA GLU A 104 0.18 6.40 7.23
C GLU A 104 -1.19 5.87 6.84
N LEU A 105 -2.19 6.70 7.08
CA LEU A 105 -3.52 6.60 6.52
C LEU A 105 -3.68 7.71 5.50
N ALA A 106 -4.22 7.36 4.34
CA ALA A 106 -4.49 8.29 3.26
C ALA A 106 -5.94 8.17 2.81
N PHE A 107 -6.58 9.31 2.64
CA PHE A 107 -7.93 9.44 2.13
C PHE A 107 -7.85 10.20 0.82
N ARG A 108 -8.36 9.60 -0.25
CA ARG A 108 -8.46 10.25 -1.56
C ARG A 108 -9.92 10.47 -1.91
N SER A 109 -10.24 11.68 -2.32
CA SER A 109 -11.53 12.00 -2.93
C SER A 109 -11.26 12.53 -4.32
N PHE A 110 -11.87 11.88 -5.31
CA PHE A 110 -11.84 12.34 -6.69
C PHE A 110 -13.10 13.16 -6.98
N THR A 111 -12.99 14.13 -7.87
CA THR A 111 -14.15 14.87 -8.37
C THR A 111 -14.98 13.93 -9.23
N PRO A 112 -16.32 13.87 -9.02
CA PRO A 112 -17.19 13.09 -9.89
C PRO A 112 -17.09 13.58 -11.33
N GLU A 113 -16.91 12.65 -12.27
CA GLU A 113 -16.71 12.97 -13.68
C GLU A 113 -17.66 12.14 -14.56
N ASP A 114 -18.10 12.77 -15.65
CA ASP A 114 -18.97 12.15 -16.65
C ASP A 114 -18.17 11.68 -17.86
N PHE A 115 -18.05 10.36 -18.02
CA PHE A 115 -17.44 9.74 -19.19
C PHE A 115 -18.50 9.34 -20.22
N GLY A 116 -19.16 10.36 -20.77
CA GLY A 116 -20.18 10.21 -21.81
C GLY A 116 -21.49 9.64 -21.28
N LYS A 117 -21.61 8.30 -21.21
CA LYS A 117 -22.81 7.58 -20.76
C LYS A 117 -22.68 7.04 -19.33
N VAL A 118 -21.57 7.33 -18.65
CA VAL A 118 -21.24 6.81 -17.31
C VAL A 118 -20.82 7.98 -16.42
N HIS A 119 -21.51 8.19 -15.31
CA HIS A 119 -21.10 9.07 -14.21
C HIS A 119 -20.34 8.25 -13.18
N VAL A 120 -19.25 8.78 -12.65
CA VAL A 120 -18.39 8.05 -11.71
C VAL A 120 -18.01 8.96 -10.54
N ASP A 121 -18.30 8.51 -9.31
CA ASP A 121 -17.73 9.06 -8.07
C ASP A 121 -16.77 8.01 -7.48
N LEU A 122 -15.54 8.41 -7.16
CA LEU A 122 -14.50 7.53 -6.63
C LEU A 122 -13.92 8.11 -5.34
N LYS A 123 -13.91 7.28 -4.30
CA LYS A 123 -13.28 7.57 -3.02
C LYS A 123 -12.37 6.41 -2.63
N GLU A 124 -11.22 6.72 -2.06
CA GLU A 124 -10.26 5.70 -1.63
C GLU A 124 -9.79 5.95 -0.20
N ILE A 125 -9.58 4.85 0.52
CA ILE A 125 -8.92 4.84 1.82
C ILE A 125 -7.75 3.87 1.72
N GLU A 126 -6.55 4.34 2.05
CA GLU A 126 -5.32 3.55 1.99
C GLU A 126 -4.61 3.58 3.34
N ALA A 127 -4.31 2.39 3.87
CA ALA A 127 -3.40 2.21 4.97
C ALA A 127 -2.07 1.73 4.43
N ARG A 128 -0.98 2.41 4.76
CA ARG A 128 0.34 2.14 4.18
C ARG A 128 1.45 2.16 5.23
N LEU A 129 2.36 1.21 5.09
CA LEU A 129 3.57 1.10 5.89
C LEU A 129 4.77 1.45 5.01
N ILE A 130 5.61 2.36 5.47
CA ILE A 130 6.68 2.97 4.68
C ILE A 130 7.99 2.82 5.43
N PHE A 131 8.99 2.31 4.74
CA PHE A 131 10.39 2.23 5.14
C PHE A 131 11.22 3.29 4.42
N LEU A 132 12.16 3.91 5.14
CA LEU A 132 12.95 5.05 4.68
C LEU A 132 14.45 4.82 4.82
N PRO A 133 15.04 3.80 4.15
CA PRO A 133 16.47 3.58 4.23
C PRO A 133 17.28 4.77 3.70
N VAL A 134 18.34 5.12 4.42
CA VAL A 134 19.27 6.19 4.04
C VAL A 134 20.19 5.70 2.91
N LEU A 135 20.08 6.32 1.72
CA LEU A 135 20.96 6.00 0.59
C LEU A 135 22.30 6.75 0.67
N ARG A 136 22.23 8.06 0.94
CA ARG A 136 23.37 8.98 1.08
C ARG A 136 22.99 10.08 2.07
N ASN A 137 23.95 10.84 2.59
CA ASN A 137 23.81 11.82 3.69
C ASN A 137 22.64 12.83 3.60
N LYS A 138 21.89 12.91 2.49
CA LYS A 138 20.70 13.77 2.31
C LYS A 138 19.54 13.13 1.56
N LEU A 139 19.64 11.85 1.16
CA LEU A 139 18.67 11.17 0.30
C LEU A 139 18.18 9.90 1.00
N LEU A 140 16.87 9.83 1.18
CA LEU A 140 16.13 8.69 1.71
C LEU A 140 15.41 8.03 0.54
N LEU A 141 15.48 6.71 0.46
CA LEU A 141 14.60 5.95 -0.41
C LEU A 141 13.31 5.70 0.36
N ARG A 142 12.17 6.09 -0.19
CA ARG A 142 10.85 5.77 0.36
C ARG A 142 10.39 4.48 -0.29
N MET A 143 10.25 3.40 0.46
CA MET A 143 9.65 2.16 -0.01
C MET A 143 8.50 1.79 0.90
N GLY A 144 7.42 1.23 0.40
CA GLY A 144 6.32 0.86 1.27
C GLY A 144 5.31 -0.05 0.60
N PHE A 145 4.45 -0.61 1.42
CA PHE A 145 3.30 -1.37 0.98
C PHE A 145 2.04 -0.73 1.54
N GLY A 146 0.96 -0.77 0.79
CA GLY A 146 -0.33 -0.28 1.22
C GLY A 146 -1.45 -1.26 0.92
N LEU A 147 -2.50 -1.15 1.71
CA LEU A 147 -3.80 -1.77 1.48
C LEU A 147 -4.79 -0.64 1.25
N THR A 148 -5.43 -0.68 0.09
CA THR A 148 -6.37 0.35 -0.36
C THR A 148 -7.74 -0.25 -0.56
N MET A 149 -8.75 0.37 0.04
CA MET A 149 -10.15 0.12 -0.26
C MET A 149 -10.66 1.24 -1.15
N ARG A 150 -11.23 0.88 -2.30
CA ARG A 150 -11.85 1.83 -3.23
C ARG A 150 -13.35 1.67 -3.20
N PHE A 151 -14.05 2.79 -3.06
CA PHE A 151 -15.50 2.89 -3.14
C PHE A 151 -15.85 3.67 -4.39
N MET A 152 -16.60 3.04 -5.28
CA MET A 152 -16.94 3.60 -6.57
C MET A 152 -18.46 3.54 -6.74
N ASP A 153 -19.03 4.68 -7.09
CA ASP A 153 -20.41 4.80 -7.51
C ASP A 153 -20.45 5.01 -9.02
N ILE A 154 -21.25 4.21 -9.72
CA ILE A 154 -21.32 4.16 -11.18
C ILE A 154 -22.77 4.32 -11.60
N ASP A 155 -23.10 5.45 -12.21
CA ASP A 155 -24.39 5.64 -12.90
C ASP A 155 -24.22 5.52 -14.41
N GLY A 156 -24.72 4.42 -14.97
CA GLY A 156 -24.79 4.20 -16.41
C GLY A 156 -26.13 4.62 -17.00
N ARG A 157 -26.13 5.31 -18.15
CA ARG A 157 -27.34 5.61 -18.93
C ARG A 157 -27.21 5.07 -20.35
N ARG A 158 -28.06 4.12 -20.74
CA ARG A 158 -28.08 3.53 -22.08
C ARG A 158 -29.51 3.31 -22.55
N ASP A 159 -29.85 3.85 -23.72
CA ASP A 159 -31.10 3.59 -24.44
C ASP A 159 -32.38 3.69 -23.57
N GLY A 160 -32.45 4.74 -22.73
CA GLY A 160 -33.57 5.00 -21.81
C GLY A 160 -33.54 4.22 -20.50
N GLN A 161 -32.56 3.33 -20.30
CA GLN A 161 -32.34 2.61 -19.04
C GLN A 161 -31.21 3.27 -18.23
N SER A 162 -31.52 3.63 -16.99
CA SER A 162 -30.52 4.00 -15.98
C SER A 162 -30.17 2.80 -15.13
N SER A 163 -28.88 2.57 -14.92
CA SER A 163 -28.37 1.59 -13.95
C SER A 163 -27.48 2.31 -12.96
N HIS A 164 -27.75 2.12 -11.68
CA HIS A 164 -26.91 2.57 -10.58
C HIS A 164 -26.21 1.35 -10.00
N SER A 165 -24.91 1.47 -9.72
CA SER A 165 -24.11 0.39 -9.17
C SER A 165 -23.04 0.94 -8.25
N GLU A 166 -23.03 0.43 -7.02
CA GLU A 166 -21.94 0.64 -6.08
C GLU A 166 -20.96 -0.53 -6.17
N ALA A 167 -19.67 -0.24 -6.15
CA ALA A 167 -18.60 -1.23 -6.14
C ALA A 167 -17.56 -0.89 -5.09
N SER A 168 -17.18 -1.89 -4.29
CA SER A 168 -16.08 -1.81 -3.34
C SER A 168 -14.97 -2.77 -3.78
N THR A 169 -13.77 -2.26 -4.01
CA THR A 169 -12.63 -3.09 -4.46
C THR A 169 -11.43 -2.93 -3.53
N PRO A 170 -10.99 -4.01 -2.87
CA PRO A 170 -9.72 -4.01 -2.17
C PRO A 170 -8.57 -4.10 -3.18
N SER A 171 -7.46 -3.46 -2.86
CA SER A 171 -6.23 -3.51 -3.64
C SER A 171 -5.03 -3.37 -2.73
N SER A 172 -3.87 -3.84 -3.20
CA SER A 172 -2.59 -3.57 -2.55
C SER A 172 -1.78 -2.62 -3.43
N SER A 173 -1.00 -1.76 -2.78
CA SER A 173 -0.11 -0.81 -3.44
C SER A 173 1.33 -1.08 -3.03
N LEU A 174 2.25 -0.90 -3.98
CA LEU A 174 3.67 -0.80 -3.71
C LEU A 174 4.08 0.65 -3.94
N ILE A 175 4.75 1.24 -2.96
CA ILE A 175 5.17 2.63 -2.97
C ILE A 175 6.68 2.64 -3.10
N VAL A 176 7.21 3.36 -4.08
CA VAL A 176 8.64 3.63 -4.21
C VAL A 176 8.82 5.10 -4.56
N GLY A 177 9.74 5.79 -3.88
CA GLY A 177 10.02 7.20 -4.10
C GLY A 177 11.33 7.64 -3.46
N LEU A 178 11.67 8.91 -3.61
CA LEU A 178 12.85 9.52 -2.99
C LEU A 178 12.40 10.70 -2.12
N GLU A 179 12.90 10.76 -0.90
CA GLU A 179 12.69 11.86 0.03
C GLU A 179 14.03 12.54 0.34
N ARG A 180 14.04 13.87 0.40
CA ARG A 180 15.21 14.61 0.86
C ARG A 180 15.19 14.65 2.38
N LYS A 181 16.25 14.18 3.03
CA LYS A 181 16.40 14.29 4.48
C LYS A 181 16.40 15.78 4.86
N SER A 182 15.30 16.26 5.43
CA SER A 182 15.25 17.59 6.02
C SER A 182 16.19 17.61 7.22
N ARG A 183 17.04 18.63 7.34
CA ARG A 183 17.72 18.89 8.61
C ARG A 183 16.64 19.36 9.57
N ALA A 184 16.25 18.51 10.51
CA ALA A 184 15.58 19.02 11.71
C ALA A 184 16.54 20.04 12.38
N PRO A 185 16.02 21.17 12.89
CA PRO A 185 16.83 22.12 13.66
C PRO A 185 17.43 21.48 14.91
#